data_AF-A0A1Q2YDM4-F1
#
_entry.id   AF-A0A1Q2YDM4-F1
#
_cell.length_a   1.000
_cell.length_b   1.000
_cell.length_c   1.000
_cell.angle_alpha   90.00
_cell.angle_beta   90.00
_cell.angle_gamma   90.00
#
_symmetry.space_group_name_H-M   'P 1'
#
loop_
_entity.id
_entity.type
_entity.pdbx_description
1 polymer ?
#
loop_
_entity_poly.entity_id
_entity_poly.type
_entity_poly.pdbx_seq_one_letter_code
_entity_poly.pdbx_strand_id
1 'polypeptide(L)'
;MHLPDPKELRKLSDAQLTADYKVGNGEPDSDEGRELRTKICKIVSAHPRLGVPKQNASTLSVHSQNEQKSLSADGAGGVELAQQLQNLNAEYEQTFPGLIFVVFVNGRSREEIMKNMRYRLAHSNWIDEVSTAFNAMADIALDRARKLNAKL
;
A
#
# COMPACT_ATOMS: atom_id res chain seq x y z
N MET A 1 -25.22 -35.58 11.93
CA MET A 1 -24.94 -34.23 11.42
C MET A 1 -23.45 -33.98 11.64
N HIS A 2 -22.62 -34.18 10.61
CA HIS A 2 -21.16 -34.08 10.73
C HIS A 2 -20.74 -32.65 10.41
N LEU A 3 -20.22 -31.93 11.40
CA LEU A 3 -19.71 -30.58 11.21
C LEU A 3 -18.36 -30.64 10.47
N PRO A 4 -18.14 -29.82 9.43
CA PRO A 4 -16.92 -29.87 8.62
C PRO A 4 -15.68 -29.43 9.42
N ASP A 5 -14.51 -29.94 9.00
CA ASP A 5 -13.20 -29.70 9.62
C ASP A 5 -12.85 -28.19 9.62
N PRO A 6 -12.38 -27.62 10.75
CA PRO A 6 -11.97 -26.22 10.86
C PRO A 6 -10.94 -25.74 9.84
N LYS A 7 -10.12 -26.65 9.28
CA LYS A 7 -9.14 -26.33 8.23
C LYS A 7 -9.79 -26.16 6.85
N GLU A 8 -10.90 -26.85 6.61
CA GLU A 8 -11.69 -26.72 5.38
C GLU A 8 -12.57 -25.45 5.43
N LEU A 9 -13.03 -25.04 6.62
CA LEU A 9 -13.73 -23.77 6.84
C LEU A 9 -12.85 -22.54 6.52
N ARG A 10 -11.53 -22.62 6.73
CA ARG A 10 -10.57 -21.55 6.35
C ARG A 10 -10.32 -21.45 4.84
N LYS A 11 -10.45 -22.55 4.10
CA LYS A 11 -10.26 -22.55 2.64
C LYS A 11 -11.50 -22.09 1.89
N LEU A 12 -12.69 -22.33 2.47
CA LEU A 12 -13.96 -21.89 1.91
C LEU A 12 -14.15 -20.37 2.08
N SER A 13 -13.69 -19.77 3.17
CA SER A 13 -13.79 -18.30 3.35
C SER A 13 -12.96 -17.53 2.33
N ASP A 14 -11.70 -17.93 2.11
CA ASP A 14 -10.81 -17.19 1.22
C ASP A 14 -11.28 -17.28 -0.25
N ALA A 15 -11.74 -18.46 -0.68
CA ALA A 15 -12.21 -18.66 -2.06
C ALA A 15 -13.55 -17.95 -2.35
N GLN A 16 -14.52 -17.97 -1.42
CA GLN A 16 -15.78 -17.22 -1.58
C GLN A 16 -15.58 -15.71 -1.47
N LEU A 17 -14.79 -15.22 -0.50
CA LEU A 17 -14.44 -13.79 -0.37
C LEU A 17 -13.74 -13.28 -1.64
N THR A 18 -12.89 -14.11 -2.27
CA THR A 18 -12.23 -13.74 -3.53
C THR A 18 -13.18 -13.82 -4.73
N ALA A 19 -14.18 -14.70 -4.72
CA ALA A 19 -15.13 -14.85 -5.82
C ALA A 19 -16.16 -13.71 -5.88
N ASP A 20 -16.68 -13.26 -4.73
CA ASP A 20 -17.65 -12.16 -4.66
C ASP A 20 -17.02 -10.80 -5.04
N TYR A 21 -15.70 -10.67 -4.86
CA TYR A 21 -14.94 -9.46 -5.18
C TYR A 21 -14.17 -9.51 -6.52
N LYS A 22 -14.24 -10.63 -7.25
CA LYS A 22 -13.66 -10.75 -8.60
C LYS A 22 -14.40 -9.94 -9.66
N VAL A 23 -15.51 -9.31 -9.31
CA VAL A 23 -16.17 -8.29 -10.13
C VAL A 23 -15.71 -6.93 -9.62
N GLY A 24 -14.94 -6.23 -10.45
CA GLY A 24 -14.14 -5.06 -10.08
C GLY A 24 -14.86 -3.99 -9.26
N ASN A 25 -14.09 -3.29 -8.41
CA ASN A 25 -14.52 -2.10 -7.69
C ASN A 25 -15.78 -2.27 -6.81
N GLY A 26 -16.21 -3.49 -6.50
CA GLY A 26 -17.44 -3.75 -5.75
C GLY A 26 -17.38 -3.16 -4.34
N GLU A 27 -18.24 -2.18 -4.06
CA GLU A 27 -18.50 -1.75 -2.70
C GLU A 27 -19.05 -2.94 -1.89
N PRO A 28 -18.63 -3.11 -0.63
CA PRO A 28 -19.17 -4.17 0.21
C PRO A 28 -20.69 -4.07 0.31
N ASP A 29 -21.36 -5.18 -0.01
CA ASP A 29 -22.83 -5.30 -0.01
C ASP A 29 -23.40 -5.19 1.42
N SER A 30 -22.67 -5.67 2.43
CA SER A 30 -23.06 -5.61 3.85
C SER A 30 -22.52 -4.39 4.61
N ASP A 31 -23.23 -4.02 5.69
CA ASP A 31 -22.80 -2.97 6.62
C ASP A 31 -21.48 -3.32 7.30
N GLU A 32 -21.28 -4.57 7.70
CA GLU A 32 -20.03 -5.05 8.29
C GLU A 32 -18.86 -4.93 7.30
N GLY A 33 -19.11 -5.25 6.03
CA GLY A 33 -18.11 -5.09 4.96
C GLY A 33 -17.72 -3.62 4.76
N ARG A 34 -18.69 -2.69 4.77
CA ARG A 34 -18.45 -1.24 4.68
C ARG A 34 -17.65 -0.72 5.87
N GLU A 35 -17.96 -1.21 7.07
CA GLU A 35 -17.21 -0.84 8.28
C GLU A 35 -15.76 -1.33 8.22
N LEU A 36 -15.55 -2.60 7.82
CA LEU A 36 -14.22 -3.19 7.68
C LEU A 36 -13.39 -2.44 6.63
N ARG A 37 -13.98 -2.18 5.45
CA ARG A 37 -13.34 -1.38 4.40
C ARG A 37 -12.90 -0.01 4.93
N THR A 38 -13.77 0.66 5.68
CA THR A 38 -13.46 1.95 6.32
C THR A 38 -12.27 1.86 7.26
N LYS A 39 -12.20 0.81 8.09
CA LYS A 39 -11.07 0.57 9.01
C LYS A 39 -9.76 0.34 8.24
N ILE A 40 -9.79 -0.48 7.20
CA ILE A 40 -8.63 -0.75 6.34
C ILE A 40 -8.11 0.54 5.71
N CYS A 41 -8.99 1.33 5.08
CA CYS A 41 -8.64 2.61 4.47
C CYS A 41 -7.98 3.56 5.48
N LYS A 42 -8.50 3.64 6.71
CA LYS A 42 -7.92 4.46 7.78
C LYS A 42 -6.50 4.02 8.16
N ILE A 43 -6.27 2.71 8.26
CA ILE A 43 -4.94 2.18 8.62
C ILE A 43 -3.93 2.46 7.51
N VAL A 44 -4.28 2.15 6.26
CA VAL A 44 -3.38 2.36 5.11
C VAL A 44 -3.11 3.85 4.89
N SER A 45 -4.13 4.69 4.98
CA SER A 45 -4.01 6.15 4.77
C SER A 45 -3.27 6.89 5.90
N ALA A 46 -3.07 6.25 7.06
CA ALA A 46 -2.22 6.79 8.11
C ALA A 46 -0.72 6.70 7.78
N HIS A 47 -0.36 5.92 6.75
CA HIS A 47 1.01 5.86 6.26
C HIS A 47 1.37 7.16 5.52
N PRO A 48 2.61 7.66 5.59
CA PRO A 48 2.99 8.84 4.84
C PRO A 48 2.98 8.57 3.33
N ARG A 49 2.45 9.53 2.57
CA ARG A 49 2.46 9.48 1.09
C ARG A 49 3.89 9.46 0.57
N LEU A 50 4.10 8.75 -0.54
CA LEU A 50 5.40 8.66 -1.20
C LEU A 50 5.71 9.93 -2.01
N GLY A 51 6.93 10.47 -1.87
CA GLY A 51 7.40 11.60 -2.69
C GLY A 51 6.90 12.97 -2.23
N VAL A 52 6.52 13.10 -0.95
CA VAL A 52 6.18 14.40 -0.35
C VAL A 52 7.35 15.37 -0.53
N PRO A 53 7.13 16.60 -1.05
CA PRO A 53 8.20 17.57 -1.27
C PRO A 53 9.02 17.79 0.00
N LYS A 54 10.34 18.03 -0.13
CA LYS A 54 11.24 18.27 1.02
C LYS A 54 10.74 19.34 1.99
N GLN A 55 10.03 20.34 1.50
CA GLN A 55 9.40 21.42 2.28
C GLN A 55 8.34 20.90 3.26
N ASN A 56 7.66 19.81 2.89
CA ASN A 56 6.65 19.12 3.69
C ASN A 56 7.21 17.85 4.36
N ALA A 57 8.44 17.43 4.02
CA ALA A 57 9.10 16.28 4.65
C ALA A 57 9.42 16.53 6.14
N SER A 58 9.42 17.77 6.60
CA SER A 58 9.48 18.13 8.02
C SER A 58 8.30 17.60 8.84
N THR A 59 7.18 17.24 8.20
CA THR A 59 6.03 16.58 8.84
C THR A 59 6.18 15.05 8.91
N LEU A 60 7.18 14.47 8.24
CA LEU A 60 7.47 13.04 8.29
C LEU A 60 8.34 12.72 9.51
N SER A 61 8.14 11.54 10.10
CA SER A 61 9.06 11.03 11.11
C SER A 61 10.46 10.81 10.53
N VAL A 62 11.50 10.86 11.37
CA VAL A 62 12.90 10.62 10.96
C VAL A 62 13.05 9.30 10.19
N HIS A 63 12.33 8.25 10.59
CA HIS A 63 12.33 6.96 9.90
C HIS A 63 11.77 7.07 8.48
N SER A 64 10.62 7.73 8.31
CA SER A 64 10.01 7.94 6.99
C SER A 64 10.86 8.83 6.09
N GLN A 65 11.53 9.85 6.65
CA GLN A 65 12.47 10.67 5.88
C GLN A 65 13.63 9.82 5.36
N ASN A 66 14.21 8.97 6.21
CA ASN A 66 15.31 8.08 5.86
C ASN A 66 14.91 7.06 4.78
N GLU A 67 13.72 6.48 4.88
CA GLU A 67 13.20 5.50 3.93
C GLU A 67 13.01 6.07 2.52
N GLN A 68 12.64 7.35 2.42
CA GLN A 68 12.38 8.00 1.14
C GLN A 68 13.57 8.82 0.61
N LYS A 69 14.77 8.72 1.22
CA LYS A 69 15.96 9.50 0.80
C LYS A 69 16.33 9.30 -0.66
N SER A 70 16.27 8.06 -1.17
CA SER A 70 16.55 7.73 -2.58
C SER A 70 15.54 8.34 -3.56
N LEU A 71 14.43 8.84 -3.03
CA LEU A 71 13.36 9.47 -3.80
C LEU A 71 13.43 11.01 -3.72
N SER A 72 14.55 11.60 -3.30
CA SER A 72 14.73 13.06 -3.33
C SER A 72 14.85 13.57 -4.76
N ALA A 73 14.37 14.79 -5.05
CA ALA A 73 14.45 15.40 -6.38
C ALA A 73 15.87 15.93 -6.74
N ASP A 74 16.91 15.44 -6.07
CA ASP A 74 18.28 15.93 -6.22
C ASP A 74 18.91 15.25 -7.44
N GLY A 75 18.75 15.86 -8.62
CA GLY A 75 19.32 15.36 -9.88
C GLY A 75 18.69 15.96 -11.13
N ALA A 76 19.34 15.78 -12.28
CA ALA A 76 18.77 16.15 -13.57
C ALA A 76 17.48 15.36 -13.82
N GLY A 77 16.38 16.05 -14.16
CA GLY A 77 15.04 15.42 -14.32
C GLY A 77 14.26 15.20 -13.02
N GLY A 78 14.81 15.56 -11.85
CA GLY A 78 14.18 15.33 -10.55
C GLY A 78 12.82 16.03 -10.36
N VAL A 79 12.61 17.18 -11.00
CA VAL A 79 11.33 17.93 -11.01
C VAL A 79 10.27 17.22 -11.85
N GLU A 80 10.63 16.78 -13.05
CA GLU A 80 9.71 16.06 -13.94
C GLU A 80 9.28 14.74 -13.31
N LEU A 81 10.22 13.96 -12.78
CA LEU A 81 9.93 12.70 -12.10
C LEU A 81 9.09 12.90 -10.83
N ALA A 82 9.26 14.01 -10.12
CA ALA A 82 8.41 14.34 -8.97
C ALA A 82 6.97 14.63 -9.42
N GLN A 83 6.79 15.39 -10.51
CA GLN A 83 5.47 15.65 -11.08
C GLN A 83 4.81 14.37 -11.57
N GLN A 84 5.56 13.50 -12.26
CA GLN A 84 5.05 12.21 -12.70
C GLN A 84 4.63 11.33 -11.52
N LEU A 85 5.41 11.29 -10.43
CA LEU A 85 5.04 10.55 -9.21
C LEU A 85 3.79 11.13 -8.55
N GLN A 86 3.63 12.46 -8.53
CA GLN A 86 2.42 13.10 -8.02
C GLN A 86 1.19 12.71 -8.85
N ASN A 87 1.31 12.71 -10.18
CA ASN A 87 0.22 12.31 -11.08
C ASN A 87 -0.15 10.84 -10.87
N LEU A 88 0.85 9.96 -10.73
CA LEU A 88 0.60 8.54 -10.47
C LEU A 88 -0.04 8.29 -9.09
N ASN A 89 0.34 9.04 -8.06
CA ASN A 89 -0.36 8.97 -6.77
C ASN A 89 -1.84 9.35 -6.91
N ALA A 90 -2.15 10.39 -7.70
CA ALA A 90 -3.54 10.79 -7.93
C ALA A 90 -4.32 9.72 -8.70
N GLU A 91 -3.73 9.14 -9.75
CA GLU A 91 -4.32 8.03 -10.51
C GLU A 91 -4.52 6.79 -9.63
N TYR A 92 -3.57 6.48 -8.76
CA TYR A 92 -3.66 5.39 -7.79
C TYR A 92 -4.83 5.58 -6.83
N GLU A 93 -4.97 6.77 -6.23
CA GLU A 93 -6.04 7.07 -5.29
C GLU A 93 -7.43 7.09 -5.95
N GLN A 94 -7.50 7.43 -7.25
CA GLN A 94 -8.72 7.29 -8.05
C GLN A 94 -9.06 5.83 -8.35
N THR A 95 -8.05 5.02 -8.67
CA THR A 95 -8.22 3.60 -9.03
C THR A 95 -8.56 2.74 -7.80
N PHE A 96 -7.97 3.08 -6.65
CA PHE A 96 -8.18 2.36 -5.38
C PHE A 96 -8.70 3.30 -4.28
N PRO A 97 -9.99 3.72 -4.33
CA PRO A 97 -10.51 4.73 -3.43
C PRO A 97 -10.31 4.41 -1.95
N GLY A 98 -9.74 5.37 -1.22
CA GLY A 98 -9.47 5.26 0.22
C GLY A 98 -8.15 4.57 0.59
N LEU A 99 -7.38 4.11 -0.40
CA LEU A 99 -6.00 3.66 -0.20
C LEU A 99 -5.04 4.74 -0.67
N ILE A 100 -3.83 4.73 -0.10
CA ILE A 100 -2.67 5.41 -0.66
C ILE A 100 -1.65 4.37 -1.10
N PHE A 101 -0.75 4.73 -2.01
CA PHE A 101 0.29 3.81 -2.45
C PHE A 101 1.33 3.60 -1.35
N VAL A 102 1.41 2.37 -0.84
CA VAL A 102 2.41 1.94 0.13
C VAL A 102 3.36 0.94 -0.53
N VAL A 103 4.66 1.17 -0.35
CA VAL A 103 5.70 0.31 -0.88
C VAL A 103 6.97 0.39 -0.01
N PHE A 104 7.64 -0.73 0.21
CA PHE A 104 8.90 -0.76 0.97
C PHE A 104 10.09 -0.31 0.11
N VAL A 105 10.44 0.98 0.12
CA VAL A 105 11.43 1.57 -0.82
C VAL A 105 12.76 0.80 -0.86
N ASN A 106 13.38 0.49 0.28
CA ASN A 106 14.60 -0.33 0.40
C ASN A 106 15.72 0.04 -0.60
N GLY A 107 15.99 1.34 -0.79
CA GLY A 107 17.03 1.82 -1.70
C GLY A 107 16.68 1.79 -3.19
N ARG A 108 15.47 1.35 -3.56
CA ARG A 108 14.98 1.40 -4.95
C ARG A 108 14.94 2.84 -5.47
N SER A 109 15.18 2.99 -6.78
CA SER A 109 15.11 4.27 -7.46
C SER A 109 13.66 4.74 -7.63
N ARG A 110 13.47 6.03 -7.88
CA ARG A 110 12.14 6.59 -8.11
C ARG A 110 11.47 5.97 -9.34
N GLU A 111 12.22 5.74 -10.41
CA GLU A 111 11.75 5.11 -11.65
C GLU A 111 11.28 3.67 -11.41
N GLU A 112 12.02 2.90 -10.62
CA GLU A 112 11.65 1.53 -10.25
C GLU A 112 10.33 1.52 -9.46
N ILE A 113 10.18 2.45 -8.52
CA ILE A 113 8.94 2.57 -7.75
C ILE A 113 7.77 2.98 -8.65
N MET A 114 7.97 3.93 -9.56
CA MET A 114 6.93 4.35 -10.50
C MET A 114 6.55 3.24 -11.48
N LYS A 115 7.51 2.42 -11.91
CA LYS A 115 7.24 1.22 -12.72
C LYS A 115 6.40 0.20 -11.93
N ASN A 116 6.72 -0.01 -10.66
CA ASN A 116 5.92 -0.89 -9.78
C ASN A 116 4.50 -0.35 -9.58
N MET A 117 4.33 0.95 -9.38
CA MET A 117 3.03 1.58 -9.22
C MET A 117 2.17 1.43 -10.48
N ARG A 118 2.74 1.70 -11.66
CA ARG A 118 2.06 1.49 -12.96
C ARG A 118 1.67 0.03 -13.18
N TYR A 119 2.54 -0.91 -12.79
CA TYR A 119 2.21 -2.33 -12.88
C TYR A 119 1.00 -2.68 -12.00
N ARG A 120 0.98 -2.23 -10.74
CA ARG A 120 -0.12 -2.48 -9.81
C ARG A 120 -1.43 -1.85 -10.28
N LEU A 121 -1.39 -0.60 -10.73
CA LEU A 121 -2.54 0.09 -11.36
C LEU A 121 -3.19 -0.73 -12.49
N ALA A 122 -2.38 -1.39 -13.32
CA ALA A 122 -2.88 -2.12 -14.48
C ALA A 122 -3.30 -3.58 -14.17
N HIS A 123 -2.84 -4.18 -13.07
CA HIS A 123 -2.96 -5.63 -12.85
C HIS A 123 -3.53 -6.03 -11.49
N SER A 124 -3.83 -5.08 -10.59
CA SER A 124 -4.34 -5.36 -9.26
C SER A 124 -5.77 -4.88 -9.10
N ASN A 125 -6.57 -5.64 -8.35
CA ASN A 125 -7.84 -5.16 -7.82
C ASN A 125 -7.64 -4.57 -6.41
N TRP A 126 -8.71 -4.01 -5.83
CA TRP A 126 -8.65 -3.37 -4.52
C TRP A 126 -8.21 -4.32 -3.39
N ILE A 127 -8.61 -5.59 -3.41
CA ILE A 127 -8.22 -6.58 -2.39
C ILE A 127 -6.74 -6.93 -2.50
N ASP A 128 -6.26 -7.21 -3.72
CA ASP A 128 -4.84 -7.47 -3.96
C ASP A 128 -4.00 -6.33 -3.39
N GLU A 129 -4.54 -5.11 -3.50
CA GLU A 129 -3.83 -3.92 -3.12
C GLU A 129 -3.84 -3.61 -1.63
N VAL A 130 -4.91 -3.98 -0.94
CA VAL A 130 -4.92 -4.04 0.52
C VAL A 130 -3.86 -5.01 1.03
N SER A 131 -3.84 -6.24 0.52
CA SER A 131 -2.85 -7.24 0.93
C SER A 131 -1.42 -6.77 0.67
N THR A 132 -1.17 -6.18 -0.51
CA THR A 132 0.14 -5.65 -0.87
C THR A 132 0.56 -4.49 0.03
N ALA A 133 -0.35 -3.57 0.36
CA ALA A 133 -0.08 -2.46 1.27
C ALA A 133 0.28 -2.96 2.67
N PHE A 134 -0.48 -3.91 3.23
CA PHE A 134 -0.18 -4.47 4.55
C PHE A 134 1.16 -5.21 4.59
N ASN A 135 1.48 -6.00 3.57
CA ASN A 135 2.78 -6.66 3.47
C ASN A 135 3.92 -5.64 3.42
N ALA A 136 3.78 -4.57 2.62
CA ALA A 136 4.76 -3.50 2.58
C ALA A 136 4.92 -2.79 3.94
N MET A 137 3.83 -2.55 4.67
CA MET A 137 3.89 -1.98 6.03
C MET A 137 4.62 -2.91 7.00
N ALA A 138 4.40 -4.23 6.91
CA ALA A 138 5.10 -5.22 7.72
C ALA A 138 6.61 -5.26 7.40
N ASP A 139 6.98 -5.24 6.11
CA ASP A 139 8.38 -5.19 5.69
C ASP A 139 9.09 -3.94 6.19
N ILE A 140 8.43 -2.77 6.12
CA ILE A 140 8.94 -1.50 6.68
C ILE A 140 9.13 -1.63 8.21
N ALA A 141 8.16 -2.21 8.92
CA ALA A 141 8.27 -2.39 10.36
C ALA A 141 9.41 -3.35 10.75
N LEU A 142 9.59 -4.45 10.02
CA LEU A 142 10.69 -5.40 10.22
C LEU A 142 12.06 -4.75 9.96
N ASP A 143 12.19 -3.96 8.89
CA ASP A 143 13.41 -3.21 8.59
C ASP A 143 13.76 -2.21 9.71
N ARG A 144 12.76 -1.48 10.22
CA ARG A 144 12.96 -0.59 11.39
C ARG A 144 13.42 -1.36 12.62
N ALA A 145 12.77 -2.47 12.95
CA ALA A 145 13.11 -3.28 14.11
C ALA A 145 14.57 -3.81 14.03
N ARG A 146 14.99 -4.29 12.84
CA ARG A 146 16.37 -4.72 12.59
C ARG A 146 17.38 -3.59 12.79
N LYS A 147 17.08 -2.39 12.28
CA LYS A 147 17.95 -1.20 12.42
C LYS A 147 18.08 -0.71 13.87
N LEU A 148 17.07 -0.99 14.70
CA LEU A 148 17.09 -0.69 16.13
C LEU A 148 17.77 -1.80 16.97
N ASN A 149 18.28 -2.84 16.32
CA ASN A 149 18.84 -4.03 16.97
C ASN A 149 17.87 -4.68 17.98
N ALA A 150 16.56 -4.51 17.75
CA ALA A 150 15.54 -5.15 18.55
C ALA A 150 15.59 -6.66 18.26
N LYS A 151 15.80 -7.49 19.27
CA LYS A 151 15.61 -8.93 19.15
C LYS A 151 14.12 -9.18 18.93
N LEU A 152 13.74 -9.55 17.71
CA LEU A 152 12.41 -10.06 17.36
C LEU A 152 12.30 -11.54 17.71
#